data_AF-A0A7T6VNT7-F1
#
_entry.id   AF-A0A7T6VNT7-F1
#
_cell.length_a   1.000
_cell.length_b   1.000
_cell.length_c   1.000
_cell.angle_alpha   90.00
_cell.angle_beta   90.00
_cell.angle_gamma   90.00
#
_symmetry.space_group_name_H-M   'P 1'
#
loop_
_entity.id
_entity.type
_entity.pdbx_description
1 polymer ?
#
loop_
_entity_poly.entity_id
_entity_poly.type
_entity_poly.pdbx_seq_one_letter_code
_entity_poly.pdbx_strand_id
1 'polypeptide(L)'
;MKKKLTMFLIIEVLILLIFNIFEANIFNMEQIVFFPYYQISNILRSMSISGSIGNIISWAIYILISIIPIIIFVKIKRRNNFKNIDYLLLFISLLIFLTIYVGINPNIIEIILKQNISLQISFPIITNQLILLYIIWRFLKIDINRSNSIKYIIGILFLTNVIAVINIFGVGLKDNLNNMETLSYYGNTISIFDYLNRLKEKYMFAIDNYELIRIILDFINNNIFNIMYIFLNMNLIYILIDMENKFSENTAINKLYSLKNKIKLGLLLSIFINIIINLVYIIFEKHFYNITIKINFNLELLVYFLFISLIVQYLIKVKEIKDENKMFI
;
A
#
# COMPACT_ATOMS: atom_id res chain seq x y z
N MET A 1 -21.95 -1.08 -8.04
CA MET A 1 -20.72 -0.78 -7.26
C MET A 1 -19.66 -1.86 -7.37
N LYS A 2 -19.99 -3.14 -7.14
CA LYS A 2 -19.04 -4.29 -7.20
C LYS A 2 -18.11 -4.29 -8.43
N LYS A 3 -18.68 -4.29 -9.64
CA LYS A 3 -17.93 -4.25 -10.92
C LYS A 3 -16.97 -3.06 -11.05
N LYS A 4 -17.36 -1.88 -10.53
CA LYS A 4 -16.52 -0.67 -10.60
C LYS A 4 -15.28 -0.80 -9.70
N LEU A 5 -15.44 -1.36 -8.49
CA LEU A 5 -14.34 -1.58 -7.56
C LEU A 5 -13.33 -2.60 -8.10
N THR A 6 -13.79 -3.71 -8.68
CA THR A 6 -12.89 -4.68 -9.34
C THR A 6 -12.20 -4.08 -10.55
N MET A 7 -12.93 -3.32 -11.37
CA MET A 7 -12.35 -2.68 -12.55
C MET A 7 -11.26 -1.69 -12.15
N PHE A 8 -11.45 -0.95 -11.05
CA PHE A 8 -10.44 -0.05 -10.51
C PHE A 8 -9.15 -0.81 -10.13
N LEU A 9 -9.26 -1.88 -9.34
CA LEU A 9 -8.09 -2.68 -8.95
C LEU A 9 -7.40 -3.33 -10.17
N ILE A 10 -8.15 -3.74 -11.19
CA ILE A 10 -7.57 -4.27 -12.43
C ILE A 10 -6.81 -3.18 -13.19
N ILE A 11 -7.39 -1.99 -13.32
CA ILE A 11 -6.72 -0.84 -13.95
C ILE A 11 -5.45 -0.49 -13.18
N GLU A 12 -5.50 -0.48 -11.85
CA GLU A 12 -4.34 -0.26 -10.99
C GLU A 12 -3.22 -1.28 -11.24
N VAL A 13 -3.56 -2.58 -11.28
CA VAL A 13 -2.60 -3.65 -11.63
C VAL A 13 -1.99 -3.41 -13.02
N LEU A 14 -2.81 -3.09 -14.03
CA LEU A 14 -2.32 -2.85 -15.40
C LEU A 14 -1.37 -1.64 -15.44
N ILE A 15 -1.72 -0.57 -14.75
CA ILE A 15 -0.88 0.64 -14.64
C ILE A 15 0.47 0.29 -14.00
N LEU A 16 0.47 -0.45 -12.88
CA LEU A 16 1.70 -0.86 -12.20
C LEU A 16 2.57 -1.81 -13.05
N LEU A 17 1.95 -2.75 -13.77
CA LEU A 17 2.66 -3.63 -14.70
C LEU A 17 3.31 -2.86 -15.86
N ILE A 18 2.57 -1.94 -16.48
CA ILE A 18 3.10 -1.05 -17.52
C ILE A 18 4.28 -0.26 -16.96
N PHE A 19 4.16 0.32 -15.77
CA PHE A 19 5.24 1.08 -15.16
C PHE A 19 6.51 0.25 -14.91
N ASN A 20 6.37 -0.99 -14.44
CA ASN A 20 7.52 -1.87 -14.24
C ASN A 20 8.18 -2.30 -15.56
N ILE A 21 7.40 -2.50 -16.63
CA ILE A 21 7.92 -2.91 -17.94
C ILE A 21 8.74 -1.79 -18.59
N PHE A 22 8.31 -0.54 -18.47
CA PHE A 22 8.96 0.60 -19.14
C PHE A 22 10.17 1.15 -18.37
N GLU A 23 10.74 0.38 -17.42
CA GLU A 23 11.83 0.83 -16.52
C GLU A 23 11.59 2.25 -15.99
N ALA A 24 10.31 2.58 -15.75
CA ALA A 24 9.99 3.85 -15.17
C ALA A 24 10.42 3.72 -13.71
N ASN A 25 11.67 4.13 -13.43
CA ASN A 25 12.29 4.25 -12.11
C ASN A 25 11.55 5.30 -11.26
N ILE A 26 10.24 5.12 -11.09
CA ILE A 26 9.36 6.09 -10.43
C ILE A 26 9.45 5.92 -8.90
N PHE A 27 9.83 4.72 -8.43
CA PHE A 27 9.88 4.40 -7.02
C PHE A 27 11.11 3.56 -6.64
N ASN A 28 12.20 4.21 -6.23
CA ASN A 28 13.10 3.64 -5.24
C ASN A 28 12.36 3.65 -3.88
N MET A 29 12.69 2.76 -2.93
CA MET A 29 12.07 2.75 -1.59
C MET A 29 12.04 4.14 -0.95
N GLU A 30 13.09 4.93 -1.18
CA GLU A 30 13.18 6.34 -0.79
C GLU A 30 12.07 7.21 -1.42
N GLN A 31 11.77 7.05 -2.71
CA GLN A 31 10.74 7.81 -3.42
C GLN A 31 9.30 7.42 -3.01
N ILE A 32 9.12 6.23 -2.42
CA ILE A 32 7.83 5.81 -1.81
C ILE A 32 7.65 6.52 -0.47
N VAL A 33 8.68 6.53 0.38
CA VAL A 33 8.65 7.22 1.66
C VAL A 33 8.44 8.73 1.47
N PHE A 34 8.97 9.28 0.38
CA PHE A 34 8.82 10.70 0.02
C PHE A 34 7.63 11.00 -0.89
N PHE A 35 6.81 10.01 -1.24
CA PHE A 35 5.61 10.26 -2.04
C PHE A 35 4.61 11.11 -1.25
N PRO A 36 3.93 12.09 -1.89
CA PRO A 36 4.09 12.55 -3.28
C PRO A 36 5.10 13.69 -3.46
N TYR A 37 5.79 14.12 -2.40
CA TYR A 37 6.61 15.33 -2.40
C TYR A 37 7.80 15.26 -3.35
N TYR A 38 8.44 14.10 -3.48
CA TYR A 38 9.57 13.93 -4.40
C TYR A 38 9.17 14.20 -5.85
N GLN A 39 8.06 13.62 -6.30
CA GLN A 39 7.55 13.77 -7.66
C GLN A 39 7.11 15.21 -7.93
N ILE A 40 6.38 15.81 -6.97
CA ILE A 40 5.95 17.21 -7.05
C ILE A 40 7.17 18.13 -7.15
N SER A 41 8.17 17.91 -6.31
CA SER A 41 9.37 18.76 -6.27
C SER A 41 10.18 18.68 -7.56
N ASN A 42 10.33 17.50 -8.16
CA ASN A 42 11.03 17.32 -9.43
C ASN A 42 10.32 18.04 -10.60
N ILE A 43 8.98 17.94 -10.65
CA ILE A 43 8.18 18.65 -11.68
C ILE A 43 8.31 20.17 -11.49
N LEU A 44 8.19 20.66 -10.26
CA LEU A 44 8.31 22.09 -9.97
C LEU A 44 9.72 22.61 -10.27
N ARG A 45 10.75 21.81 -9.99
CA ARG A 45 12.13 22.14 -10.32
C ARG A 45 12.35 22.24 -11.83
N SER A 46 11.88 21.26 -12.61
CA SER A 46 12.02 21.30 -14.08
C SER A 46 11.29 22.51 -14.69
N MET A 47 10.10 22.85 -14.17
CA MET A 47 9.39 24.08 -14.54
C MET A 47 10.16 25.35 -14.14
N SER A 48 10.79 25.37 -12.96
CA SER A 48 11.52 26.56 -12.51
C SER A 48 12.75 26.87 -13.37
N ILE A 49 13.38 25.84 -13.93
CA ILE A 49 14.59 25.94 -14.75
C ILE A 49 14.26 26.23 -16.23
N SER A 50 13.02 26.00 -16.68
CA SER A 50 12.63 26.16 -18.09
C SER A 50 12.51 27.62 -18.56
N GLY A 51 12.57 28.59 -17.65
CA GLY A 51 12.55 30.02 -17.96
C GLY A 51 11.78 30.85 -16.93
N SER A 52 11.75 32.17 -17.12
CA SER A 52 11.10 33.11 -16.18
C SER A 52 9.61 32.81 -15.96
N ILE A 53 8.88 32.49 -17.03
CA ILE A 53 7.46 32.12 -16.98
C ILE A 53 7.29 30.81 -16.21
N GLY A 54 8.12 29.80 -16.50
CA GLY A 54 8.10 28.51 -15.80
C GLY A 54 8.38 28.64 -14.31
N ASN A 55 9.28 29.54 -13.92
CA ASN A 55 9.57 29.86 -12.53
C ASN A 55 8.36 30.49 -11.82
N ILE A 56 7.69 31.47 -12.44
CA ILE A 56 6.47 32.07 -11.87
C ILE A 56 5.38 31.02 -11.66
N ILE A 57 5.17 30.14 -12.65
CA ILE A 57 4.19 29.06 -12.58
C ILE A 57 4.56 28.07 -11.46
N SER A 58 5.84 27.72 -11.34
CA SER A 58 6.34 26.82 -10.29
C SER A 58 6.06 27.39 -8.90
N TRP A 59 6.36 28.67 -8.66
CA TRP A 59 6.02 29.35 -7.41
C TRP A 59 4.52 29.37 -7.12
N ALA A 60 3.68 29.64 -8.13
CA ALA A 60 2.24 29.64 -7.95
C ALA A 60 1.70 28.26 -7.53
N ILE A 61 2.11 27.19 -8.22
CA ILE A 61 1.69 25.81 -7.91
C ILE A 61 2.21 25.40 -6.53
N TYR A 62 3.48 25.70 -6.23
CA TYR A 62 4.09 25.43 -4.94
C TYR A 62 3.28 26.04 -3.78
N ILE A 63 2.98 27.35 -3.86
CA ILE A 63 2.20 28.06 -2.84
C ILE A 63 0.78 27.48 -2.73
N LEU A 64 0.14 27.19 -3.87
CA LEU A 64 -1.20 26.61 -3.89
C LEU A 64 -1.26 25.27 -3.15
N ILE A 65 -0.29 24.37 -3.40
CA ILE A 65 -0.21 23.06 -2.73
C ILE A 65 -0.01 23.25 -1.22
N SER A 66 0.92 24.14 -0.83
CA SER A 66 1.21 24.39 0.59
C SER A 66 0.03 24.99 1.36
N ILE A 67 -0.86 25.74 0.71
CA ILE A 67 -2.01 26.40 1.36
C ILE A 67 -3.24 25.49 1.48
N ILE A 68 -3.27 24.31 0.82
CA ILE A 68 -4.40 23.36 0.90
C ILE A 68 -4.85 23.07 2.35
N PRO A 69 -3.95 22.75 3.31
CA PRO A 69 -4.37 22.50 4.69
C PRO A 69 -4.98 23.74 5.37
N ILE A 70 -4.53 24.95 5.03
CA ILE A 70 -5.11 26.21 5.52
C ILE A 70 -6.53 26.40 4.98
N ILE A 71 -6.76 26.10 3.70
CA ILE A 71 -8.11 26.15 3.11
C ILE A 71 -9.04 25.17 3.84
N ILE A 72 -8.56 23.96 4.14
CA ILE A 72 -9.32 22.97 4.92
C ILE A 72 -9.62 23.50 6.33
N PHE A 73 -8.63 24.09 7.00
CA PHE A 73 -8.77 24.71 8.33
C PHE A 73 -9.87 25.77 8.33
N VAL A 74 -9.84 26.70 7.38
CA VAL A 74 -10.85 27.77 7.24
C VAL A 74 -12.24 27.19 6.99
N LYS A 75 -12.36 26.18 6.12
CA LYS A 75 -13.64 25.51 5.85
C LYS A 75 -14.21 24.81 7.09
N ILE A 76 -13.38 24.16 7.89
CA ILE A 76 -13.82 23.49 9.13
C ILE A 76 -14.24 24.52 10.17
N LYS A 77 -13.45 25.59 10.34
CA LYS A 77 -13.74 26.68 11.27
C LYS A 77 -15.08 27.36 10.96
N ARG A 78 -15.42 27.53 9.67
CA ARG A 78 -16.70 28.09 9.22
C ARG A 78 -17.91 27.16 9.44
N ARG A 79 -17.70 25.86 9.63
CA ARG A 79 -18.78 24.85 9.74
C ARG A 79 -19.10 24.44 11.19
N ASN A 80 -18.63 25.20 12.19
CA ASN A 80 -18.79 24.91 13.63
C ASN A 80 -18.32 23.50 14.11
N ASN A 81 -17.57 22.78 13.27
CA ASN A 81 -16.98 21.46 13.58
C ASN A 81 -15.50 21.58 13.96
N PHE A 82 -15.12 22.75 14.48
CA PHE A 82 -13.76 23.12 14.84
C PHE A 82 -13.35 22.51 16.18
N LYS A 83 -12.14 21.96 16.25
CA LYS A 83 -11.56 21.42 17.48
C LYS A 83 -10.10 21.86 17.58
N ASN A 84 -9.51 21.81 18.78
CA ASN A 84 -8.13 22.26 19.00
C ASN A 84 -7.10 21.55 18.11
N ILE A 85 -7.31 20.28 17.76
CA ILE A 85 -6.39 19.59 16.84
C ILE A 85 -6.40 20.19 15.44
N ASP A 86 -7.46 20.89 15.02
CA ASP A 86 -7.51 21.44 13.67
C ASP A 86 -6.44 22.52 13.47
N TYR A 87 -5.89 23.11 14.54
CA TYR A 87 -4.68 23.96 14.46
C TYR A 87 -3.46 23.22 13.89
N LEU A 88 -3.41 21.89 14.00
CA LEU A 88 -2.37 21.05 13.40
C LEU A 88 -2.34 21.19 11.87
N LEU A 89 -3.45 21.57 11.22
CA LEU A 89 -3.46 21.86 9.78
C LEU A 89 -2.59 23.06 9.41
N LEU A 90 -2.48 24.08 10.27
CA LEU A 90 -1.59 25.22 10.04
C LEU A 90 -0.13 24.78 10.07
N PHE A 91 0.20 23.90 11.02
CA PHE A 91 1.55 23.33 11.13
C PHE A 91 1.87 22.38 9.96
N ILE A 92 0.91 21.54 9.54
CA ILE A 92 1.05 20.71 8.33
C ILE A 92 1.32 21.59 7.10
N SER A 93 0.60 22.71 6.94
CA SER A 93 0.82 23.63 5.82
C SER A 93 2.25 24.17 5.78
N LEU A 94 2.77 24.62 6.92
CA LEU A 94 4.15 25.08 7.05
C LEU A 94 5.16 23.97 6.70
N LEU A 95 4.91 22.74 7.17
CA LEU A 95 5.80 21.64 6.88
C LEU A 95 5.73 21.20 5.41
N ILE A 96 4.56 21.16 4.76
CA ILE A 96 4.44 20.89 3.32
C ILE A 96 5.23 21.94 2.52
N PHE A 97 5.15 23.21 2.92
CA PHE A 97 5.94 24.30 2.33
C PHE A 97 7.44 24.01 2.41
N LEU A 98 7.94 23.65 3.60
CA LEU A 98 9.36 23.31 3.80
C LEU A 98 9.78 22.06 3.02
N THR A 99 8.99 20.99 3.09
CA THR A 99 9.26 19.71 2.42
C THR A 99 9.41 19.88 0.91
N ILE A 100 8.49 20.60 0.27
CA ILE A 100 8.55 20.82 -1.18
C ILE A 100 9.69 21.78 -1.54
N TYR A 101 9.93 22.83 -0.76
CA TYR A 101 11.03 23.77 -1.02
C TYR A 101 12.39 23.10 -1.06
N VAL A 102 12.63 22.26 -0.05
CA VAL A 102 13.85 21.46 0.07
C VAL A 102 13.98 20.48 -1.09
N GLY A 103 12.87 19.85 -1.50
CA GLY A 103 12.88 18.97 -2.66
C GLY A 103 13.19 19.68 -3.98
N ILE A 104 12.69 20.91 -4.17
CA ILE A 104 12.98 21.73 -5.36
C ILE A 104 14.46 22.14 -5.35
N ASN A 105 15.00 22.48 -4.19
CA ASN A 105 16.35 23.01 -4.01
C ASN A 105 17.21 22.16 -3.06
N PRO A 106 17.61 20.93 -3.46
CA PRO A 106 18.28 19.99 -2.56
C PRO A 106 19.60 20.54 -2.01
N ASN A 107 20.35 21.31 -2.82
CA ASN A 107 21.66 21.84 -2.46
C ASN A 107 21.60 22.92 -1.35
N ILE A 108 20.43 23.50 -1.07
CA ILE A 108 20.28 24.53 -0.03
C ILE A 108 20.54 23.94 1.37
N ILE A 109 20.11 22.71 1.63
CA ILE A 109 20.35 22.05 2.92
C ILE A 109 21.84 21.75 3.12
N GLU A 110 22.51 21.30 2.06
CA GLU A 110 23.94 21.00 2.09
C GLU A 110 24.76 22.25 2.44
N ILE A 111 24.35 23.41 1.90
CA ILE A 111 24.98 24.72 2.16
C ILE A 111 24.67 25.24 3.57
N ILE A 112 23.41 25.17 4.02
CA ILE A 112 22.98 25.79 5.30
C ILE A 112 23.41 24.96 6.51
N LEU A 113 23.35 23.62 6.41
CA LEU A 113 23.44 22.76 7.59
C LEU A 113 24.76 22.00 7.68
N LYS A 114 25.62 22.00 6.64
CA LYS A 114 26.86 21.19 6.57
C LYS A 114 26.66 19.76 7.08
N GLN A 115 25.46 19.22 6.91
CA GLN A 115 25.03 17.92 7.42
C GLN A 115 24.40 17.12 6.30
N ASN A 116 24.62 15.82 6.38
CA ASN A 116 24.25 14.84 5.37
C ASN A 116 22.74 14.80 5.08
N ILE A 117 22.42 14.10 4.00
CA ILE A 117 21.15 13.65 3.42
C ILE A 117 19.97 13.41 4.41
N SER A 118 20.21 13.19 5.71
CA SER A 118 19.20 12.85 6.74
C SER A 118 18.08 13.88 6.92
N LEU A 119 18.36 15.19 6.79
CA LEU A 119 17.35 16.23 6.98
C LEU A 119 16.37 16.31 5.80
N GLN A 120 16.84 16.10 4.57
CA GLN A 120 15.98 16.03 3.37
C GLN A 120 14.96 14.89 3.47
N ILE A 121 15.33 13.80 4.15
CA ILE A 121 14.49 12.62 4.38
C ILE A 121 13.50 12.87 5.53
N SER A 122 13.93 13.56 6.59
CA SER A 122 13.10 13.74 7.80
C SER A 122 11.85 14.59 7.58
N PHE A 123 11.91 15.65 6.78
CA PHE A 123 10.76 16.56 6.55
C PHE A 123 9.58 15.83 5.89
N PRO A 124 9.74 15.13 4.75
CA PRO A 124 8.69 14.28 4.18
C PRO A 124 8.07 13.28 5.16
N ILE A 125 8.90 12.58 5.94
CA ILE A 125 8.43 11.56 6.90
C ILE A 125 7.55 12.21 7.96
N ILE A 126 8.03 13.30 8.59
CA ILE A 126 7.30 14.00 9.64
C ILE A 126 6.00 14.60 9.08
N THR A 127 6.03 15.18 7.87
CA THR A 127 4.81 15.67 7.21
C THR A 127 3.78 14.57 7.04
N ASN A 128 4.18 13.41 6.52
CA ASN A 128 3.29 12.29 6.27
C ASN A 128 2.71 11.72 7.57
N GLN A 129 3.51 11.59 8.63
CA GLN A 129 3.06 11.13 9.93
C GLN A 129 2.03 12.10 10.55
N LEU A 130 2.23 13.41 10.44
CA LEU A 130 1.28 14.40 10.98
C LEU A 130 -0.03 14.45 10.19
N ILE A 131 0.04 14.32 8.86
CA ILE A 131 -1.15 14.18 8.01
C ILE A 131 -1.93 12.91 8.41
N LEU A 132 -1.23 11.80 8.58
CA LEU A 132 -1.85 10.53 8.99
C LEU A 132 -2.51 10.66 10.36
N LEU A 133 -1.83 11.26 11.34
CA LEU A 133 -2.36 11.54 12.67
C LEU A 133 -3.65 12.38 12.58
N TYR A 134 -3.64 13.45 11.79
CA TYR A 134 -4.79 14.31 11.59
C TYR A 134 -5.98 13.53 11.01
N ILE A 135 -5.75 12.75 9.96
CA ILE A 135 -6.78 11.94 9.30
C ILE A 135 -7.36 10.90 10.26
N ILE A 136 -6.51 10.15 10.98
CA ILE A 136 -6.93 9.15 11.96
C ILE A 136 -7.79 9.79 13.04
N TRP A 137 -7.34 10.93 13.59
CA TRP A 137 -8.09 11.60 14.64
C TRP A 137 -9.45 12.12 14.17
N ARG A 138 -9.51 12.71 12.97
CA ARG A 138 -10.78 13.16 12.37
C ARG A 138 -11.70 11.97 12.11
N PHE A 139 -11.14 10.84 11.68
CA PHE A 139 -11.88 9.59 11.46
C PHE A 139 -12.48 9.04 12.76
N LEU A 140 -11.70 8.97 13.84
CA LEU A 140 -12.14 8.47 15.15
C LEU A 140 -13.25 9.33 15.79
N LYS A 141 -13.43 10.57 15.33
CA LYS A 141 -14.42 11.52 15.88
C LYS A 141 -15.70 11.65 15.05
N ILE A 142 -15.86 10.83 14.01
CA ILE A 142 -17.10 10.76 13.25
C ILE A 142 -18.13 10.03 14.14
N ASP A 143 -19.24 10.69 14.49
CA ASP A 143 -20.37 9.99 15.10
C ASP A 143 -21.00 9.07 14.06
N ILE A 144 -20.74 7.77 14.22
CA ILE A 144 -21.05 6.80 13.19
C ILE A 144 -22.48 6.29 13.35
N ASN A 145 -23.42 6.90 12.64
CA ASN A 145 -24.72 6.27 12.40
C ASN A 145 -24.52 4.94 11.64
N ARG A 146 -25.34 3.92 11.95
CA ARG A 146 -25.19 2.53 11.47
C ARG A 146 -25.13 2.35 9.94
N SER A 147 -25.68 3.28 9.17
CA SER A 147 -25.58 3.29 7.69
C SER A 147 -24.29 3.94 7.18
N ASN A 148 -23.76 4.91 7.91
CA ASN A 148 -22.48 5.54 7.58
C ASN A 148 -21.29 4.64 7.97
N SER A 149 -21.40 3.82 9.03
CA SER A 149 -20.34 2.88 9.44
C SER A 149 -19.98 1.90 8.33
N ILE A 150 -20.99 1.33 7.67
CA ILE A 150 -20.80 0.34 6.61
C ILE A 150 -20.03 0.96 5.44
N LYS A 151 -20.37 2.19 5.04
CA LYS A 151 -19.65 2.91 3.98
C LYS A 151 -18.20 3.20 4.34
N TYR A 152 -17.92 3.59 5.58
CA TYR A 152 -16.55 3.80 6.05
C TYR A 152 -15.75 2.50 6.11
N ILE A 153 -16.35 1.41 6.58
CA ILE A 153 -15.72 0.08 6.58
C ILE A 153 -15.42 -0.36 5.15
N ILE A 154 -16.37 -0.20 4.21
CA ILE A 154 -16.14 -0.47 2.78
C ILE A 154 -14.97 0.36 2.25
N GLY A 155 -14.92 1.66 2.56
CA GLY A 155 -13.86 2.56 2.14
C GLY A 155 -12.48 2.14 2.66
N ILE A 156 -12.38 1.80 3.94
CA ILE A 156 -11.12 1.33 4.54
C ILE A 156 -10.66 0.02 3.90
N LEU A 157 -11.55 -0.96 3.77
CA LEU A 157 -11.21 -2.27 3.18
C LEU A 157 -10.78 -2.12 1.72
N PHE A 158 -11.40 -1.19 0.99
CA PHE A 158 -11.02 -0.91 -0.39
C PHE A 158 -9.65 -0.23 -0.45
N LEU A 159 -9.39 0.75 0.42
CA LEU A 159 -8.10 1.42 0.49
C LEU A 159 -6.97 0.45 0.87
N THR A 160 -7.21 -0.48 1.79
CA THR A 160 -6.24 -1.54 2.10
C THR A 160 -5.99 -2.47 0.91
N ASN A 161 -6.97 -2.67 0.02
CA ASN A 161 -6.76 -3.44 -1.22
C ASN A 161 -5.89 -2.69 -2.23
N VAL A 162 -6.09 -1.38 -2.38
CA VAL A 162 -5.23 -0.52 -3.21
C VAL A 162 -3.79 -0.60 -2.70
N ILE A 163 -3.56 -0.43 -1.40
CA ILE A 163 -2.22 -0.57 -0.80
C ILE A 163 -1.64 -1.97 -1.03
N ALA A 164 -2.44 -3.03 -0.87
CA ALA A 164 -1.97 -4.39 -1.12
C ALA A 164 -1.59 -4.61 -2.59
N VAL A 165 -2.33 -4.05 -3.54
CA VAL A 165 -2.00 -4.10 -4.97
C VAL A 165 -0.69 -3.37 -5.26
N ILE A 166 -0.49 -2.17 -4.69
CA ILE A 166 0.78 -1.42 -4.79
C ILE A 166 1.94 -2.21 -4.20
N ASN A 167 1.75 -2.86 -3.04
CA ASN A 167 2.80 -3.66 -2.42
C ASN A 167 3.18 -4.88 -3.26
N ILE A 168 2.20 -5.58 -3.87
CA ILE A 168 2.49 -6.74 -4.72
C ILE A 168 3.12 -6.31 -6.04
N PHE A 169 2.42 -5.46 -6.78
CA PHE A 169 2.73 -5.17 -8.18
C PHE A 169 3.65 -3.97 -8.34
N GLY A 170 3.70 -3.03 -7.40
CA GLY A 170 4.66 -1.94 -7.40
C GLY A 170 5.98 -2.38 -6.78
N VAL A 171 6.00 -2.55 -5.46
CA VAL A 171 7.23 -2.82 -4.70
C VAL A 171 7.73 -4.24 -4.91
N GLY A 172 6.90 -5.25 -4.62
CA GLY A 172 7.30 -6.65 -4.60
C GLY A 172 7.74 -7.20 -5.95
N LEU A 173 7.08 -6.79 -7.05
CA LEU A 173 7.54 -7.15 -8.40
C LEU A 173 8.85 -6.44 -8.75
N LYS A 174 8.98 -5.15 -8.47
CA LYS A 174 10.19 -4.39 -8.80
C LYS A 174 11.42 -4.91 -8.05
N ASP A 175 11.30 -5.16 -6.76
CA ASP A 175 12.40 -5.71 -5.96
C ASP A 175 12.87 -7.07 -6.51
N ASN A 176 11.94 -7.91 -6.95
CA ASN A 176 12.28 -9.20 -7.54
C ASN A 176 12.86 -9.11 -8.96
N LEU A 177 12.44 -8.14 -9.77
CA LEU A 177 13.06 -7.85 -11.06
C LEU A 177 14.50 -7.33 -10.89
N ASN A 178 14.71 -6.40 -9.94
CA ASN A 178 16.06 -5.90 -9.62
C ASN A 178 16.98 -7.03 -9.12
N ASN A 179 16.45 -7.99 -8.34
CA ASN A 179 17.21 -9.16 -7.92
C ASN A 179 17.61 -10.05 -9.11
N MET A 180 16.83 -10.10 -10.20
CA MET A 180 17.24 -10.77 -11.44
C MET A 180 18.32 -9.98 -12.20
N GLU A 181 18.24 -8.65 -12.25
CA GLU A 181 19.24 -7.80 -12.93
C GLU A 181 20.58 -7.78 -12.21
N THR A 182 20.60 -7.81 -10.88
CA THR A 182 21.86 -7.93 -10.13
C THR A 182 22.58 -9.25 -10.40
N LEU A 183 21.84 -10.33 -10.69
CA LEU A 183 22.40 -11.60 -11.15
C LEU A 183 22.95 -11.52 -12.59
N SER A 184 22.36 -10.71 -13.47
CA SER A 184 22.89 -10.48 -14.82
C SER A 184 24.11 -9.54 -14.84
N TYR A 185 24.20 -8.59 -13.90
CA TYR A 185 25.31 -7.63 -13.84
C TYR A 185 26.65 -8.26 -13.39
N TYR A 186 26.61 -9.30 -12.54
CA TYR A 186 27.79 -10.12 -12.24
C TYR A 186 28.16 -11.11 -13.38
N GLY A 187 27.39 -11.12 -14.48
CA GLY A 187 27.57 -11.96 -15.66
C GLY A 187 27.39 -11.22 -17.00
N ASN A 188 27.96 -10.02 -17.12
CA ASN A 188 27.92 -9.12 -18.29
C ASN A 188 26.53 -8.53 -18.62
N THR A 189 26.53 -7.24 -18.98
CA THR A 189 25.40 -6.42 -19.44
C THR A 189 24.59 -7.10 -20.54
N ILE A 190 23.54 -7.82 -20.16
CA ILE A 190 22.77 -8.69 -21.05
C ILE A 190 21.30 -8.40 -20.80
N SER A 191 20.58 -8.10 -21.87
CA SER A 191 19.14 -7.81 -21.83
C SER A 191 18.36 -9.04 -21.33
N ILE A 192 17.16 -8.83 -20.75
CA ILE A 192 16.25 -9.93 -20.33
C ILE A 192 16.04 -10.97 -21.44
N PHE A 193 16.06 -10.53 -22.71
CA PHE A 193 15.89 -11.40 -23.86
C PHE A 193 17.08 -12.34 -24.09
N ASP A 194 18.28 -11.87 -23.82
CA ASP A 194 19.51 -12.64 -23.95
C ASP A 194 19.73 -13.57 -22.74
N TYR A 195 19.25 -13.20 -21.55
CA TYR A 195 19.17 -14.10 -20.38
C TYR A 195 18.29 -15.31 -20.68
N LEU A 196 17.11 -15.10 -21.27
CA LEU A 196 16.22 -16.18 -21.71
C LEU A 196 16.82 -17.07 -22.81
N ASN A 197 17.73 -16.55 -23.63
CA ASN A 197 18.45 -17.33 -24.63
C ASN A 197 19.61 -18.15 -24.02
N ARG A 198 20.31 -17.61 -23.01
CA ARG A 198 21.38 -18.30 -22.27
C ARG A 198 20.90 -19.42 -21.36
N LEU A 199 19.71 -19.26 -20.78
CA LEU A 199 18.60 -20.17 -21.05
C LEU A 199 19.06 -21.57 -21.44
N LYS A 200 19.24 -21.73 -22.76
CA LYS A 200 19.35 -22.98 -23.51
C LYS A 200 20.69 -23.73 -23.39
N GLU A 201 21.71 -23.22 -22.69
CA GLU A 201 23.02 -23.88 -22.59
C GLU A 201 23.16 -24.80 -21.36
N LYS A 202 23.39 -26.10 -21.63
CA LYS A 202 23.16 -27.28 -20.78
C LYS A 202 23.85 -27.31 -19.39
N TYR A 203 24.84 -26.46 -19.14
CA TYR A 203 25.64 -26.47 -17.90
C TYR A 203 25.53 -25.18 -17.05
N MET A 204 24.94 -24.09 -17.57
CA MET A 204 24.51 -22.92 -16.77
C MET A 204 23.08 -23.10 -16.23
N PHE A 205 22.24 -23.87 -16.94
CA PHE A 205 20.85 -24.18 -16.58
C PHE A 205 20.61 -24.63 -15.13
N ALA A 206 21.49 -25.42 -14.52
CA ALA A 206 21.22 -26.03 -13.22
C ALA A 206 21.30 -25.01 -12.07
N ILE A 207 22.29 -24.12 -12.11
CA ILE A 207 22.50 -23.08 -11.10
C ILE A 207 21.44 -21.97 -11.26
N ASP A 208 21.11 -21.61 -12.51
CA ASP A 208 20.10 -20.58 -12.82
C ASP A 208 18.66 -21.01 -12.46
N ASN A 209 18.35 -22.32 -12.53
CA ASN A 209 17.02 -22.84 -12.17
C ASN A 209 16.72 -22.75 -10.67
N TYR A 210 17.71 -23.00 -9.79
CA TYR A 210 17.51 -22.88 -8.34
C TYR A 210 17.34 -21.42 -7.93
N GLU A 211 18.10 -20.51 -8.51
CA GLU A 211 17.94 -19.07 -8.25
C GLU A 211 16.59 -18.54 -8.73
N LEU A 212 16.10 -18.99 -9.89
CA LEU A 212 14.73 -18.68 -10.34
C LEU A 212 13.67 -19.22 -9.38
N ILE A 213 13.85 -20.46 -8.89
CA ILE A 213 12.97 -21.04 -7.86
C ILE A 213 13.01 -20.18 -6.59
N ARG A 214 14.18 -19.72 -6.13
CA ARG A 214 14.31 -18.84 -4.96
C ARG A 214 13.52 -17.55 -5.15
N ILE A 215 13.67 -16.87 -6.29
CA ILE A 215 12.98 -15.61 -6.56
C ILE A 215 11.47 -15.79 -6.58
N ILE A 216 10.98 -16.91 -7.14
CA ILE A 216 9.55 -17.26 -7.12
C ILE A 216 9.08 -17.52 -5.68
N LEU A 217 9.86 -18.26 -4.89
CA LEU A 217 9.51 -18.54 -3.49
C LEU A 217 9.50 -17.26 -2.65
N ASP A 218 10.47 -16.36 -2.84
CA ASP A 218 10.52 -15.05 -2.18
C ASP A 218 9.33 -14.17 -2.59
N PHE A 219 8.98 -14.16 -3.89
CA PHE A 219 7.78 -13.47 -4.36
C PHE A 219 6.52 -13.98 -3.67
N ILE A 220 6.35 -15.31 -3.64
CA ILE A 220 5.18 -15.95 -3.02
C ILE A 220 5.16 -15.64 -1.53
N ASN A 221 6.26 -15.86 -0.82
CA ASN A 221 6.36 -15.66 0.64
C ASN A 221 6.02 -14.22 1.03
N ASN A 222 6.54 -13.24 0.28
CA ASN A 222 6.33 -11.82 0.58
C ASN A 222 4.91 -11.33 0.22
N ASN A 223 4.26 -11.95 -0.78
CA ASN A 223 3.02 -11.42 -1.35
C ASN A 223 1.77 -12.25 -1.08
N ILE A 224 1.89 -13.50 -0.64
CA ILE A 224 0.74 -14.38 -0.42
C ILE A 224 -0.30 -13.76 0.51
N PHE A 225 0.15 -13.02 1.50
CA PHE A 225 -0.69 -12.35 2.47
C PHE A 225 -1.47 -11.18 1.87
N ASN A 226 -0.81 -10.34 1.08
CA ASN A 226 -1.44 -9.24 0.35
C ASN A 226 -2.50 -9.77 -0.63
N ILE A 227 -2.23 -10.90 -1.29
CA ILE A 227 -3.20 -11.56 -2.18
C ILE A 227 -4.43 -12.00 -1.39
N MET A 228 -4.23 -12.65 -0.24
CA MET A 228 -5.32 -13.07 0.64
C MET A 228 -6.13 -11.89 1.18
N TYR A 229 -5.47 -10.79 1.57
CA TYR A 229 -6.12 -9.55 2.00
C TYR A 229 -7.09 -9.03 0.95
N ILE A 230 -6.65 -8.96 -0.31
CA ILE A 230 -7.47 -8.51 -1.43
C ILE A 230 -8.74 -9.37 -1.54
N PHE A 231 -8.61 -10.69 -1.54
CA PHE A 231 -9.77 -11.58 -1.65
C PHE A 231 -10.73 -11.49 -0.45
N LEU A 232 -10.21 -11.43 0.77
CA LEU A 232 -11.03 -11.35 1.99
C LEU A 232 -11.79 -10.03 2.06
N ASN A 233 -11.11 -8.92 1.79
CA ASN A 233 -11.71 -7.59 1.76
C ASN A 233 -12.77 -7.48 0.67
N MET A 234 -12.49 -7.94 -0.54
CA MET A 234 -13.46 -7.86 -1.63
C MET A 234 -14.72 -8.68 -1.31
N ASN A 235 -14.56 -9.87 -0.72
CA ASN A 235 -15.71 -10.66 -0.28
C ASN A 235 -16.52 -9.95 0.82
N LEU A 236 -15.84 -9.37 1.83
CA LEU A 236 -16.52 -8.67 2.92
C LEU A 236 -17.21 -7.38 2.43
N ILE A 237 -16.55 -6.59 1.58
CA ILE A 237 -17.14 -5.43 0.90
C ILE A 237 -18.40 -5.86 0.14
N TYR A 238 -18.35 -6.95 -0.61
CA TYR A 238 -19.51 -7.42 -1.38
C TYR A 238 -20.68 -7.84 -0.51
N ILE A 239 -20.40 -8.44 0.65
CA ILE A 239 -21.42 -8.80 1.63
C ILE A 239 -22.03 -7.53 2.24
N LEU A 240 -21.20 -6.56 2.63
CA LEU A 240 -21.66 -5.29 3.20
C LEU A 240 -22.54 -4.50 2.23
N ILE A 241 -22.18 -4.47 0.94
CA ILE A 241 -22.99 -3.87 -0.12
C ILE A 241 -24.34 -4.59 -0.27
N ASP A 242 -24.35 -5.92 -0.20
CA ASP A 242 -25.59 -6.70 -0.29
C ASP A 242 -26.50 -6.43 0.93
N MET A 243 -25.92 -6.27 2.13
CA MET A 243 -26.66 -5.91 3.34
C MET A 243 -27.26 -4.50 3.27
N GLU A 244 -26.57 -3.54 2.63
CA GLU A 244 -27.09 -2.18 2.45
C GLU A 244 -28.26 -2.12 1.45
N ASN A 245 -28.22 -2.96 0.41
CA ASN A 245 -29.23 -2.99 -0.67
C ASN A 245 -30.49 -3.81 -0.35
N LYS A 246 -30.71 -4.23 0.91
CA LYS A 246 -31.89 -5.01 1.36
C LYS A 246 -32.10 -6.34 0.60
N PHE A 247 -31.06 -6.96 0.05
CA PHE A 247 -31.14 -8.36 -0.38
C PHE A 247 -31.43 -9.24 0.85
N SER A 248 -32.08 -10.39 0.64
CA SER A 248 -32.55 -11.27 1.72
C SER A 248 -31.49 -11.41 2.80
N GLU A 249 -31.73 -10.83 3.98
CA GLU A 249 -30.73 -10.69 5.05
C GLU A 249 -30.05 -12.07 5.34
N ASN A 250 -30.80 -13.16 5.18
CA ASN A 250 -30.36 -14.54 5.29
C ASN A 250 -29.25 -14.95 4.31
N THR A 251 -29.28 -14.48 3.05
CA THR A 251 -28.22 -14.80 2.08
C THR A 251 -26.90 -14.09 2.40
N ALA A 252 -26.96 -12.85 2.90
CA ALA A 252 -25.77 -12.12 3.33
C ALA A 252 -25.13 -12.76 4.57
N ILE A 253 -25.95 -13.25 5.50
CA ILE A 253 -25.49 -13.97 6.71
C ILE A 253 -24.81 -15.29 6.34
N ASN A 254 -25.41 -16.09 5.45
CA ASN A 254 -24.79 -17.33 4.98
C ASN A 254 -23.43 -17.06 4.33
N LYS A 255 -23.31 -15.95 3.58
CA LYS A 255 -22.02 -15.51 3.03
C LYS A 255 -21.03 -15.10 4.14
N LEU A 256 -21.46 -14.45 5.22
CA LEU A 256 -20.60 -14.15 6.38
C LEU A 256 -20.07 -15.42 7.05
N TYR A 257 -20.90 -16.44 7.28
CA TYR A 257 -20.43 -17.72 7.81
C TYR A 257 -19.46 -18.41 6.86
N SER A 258 -19.73 -18.38 5.55
CA SER A 258 -18.81 -18.91 4.54
C SER A 258 -17.46 -18.18 4.56
N LEU A 259 -17.48 -16.85 4.73
CA LEU A 259 -16.29 -16.01 4.82
C LEU A 259 -15.49 -16.33 6.09
N LYS A 260 -16.16 -16.51 7.23
CA LYS A 260 -15.53 -16.94 8.50
C LYS A 260 -14.72 -18.23 8.31
N ASN A 261 -15.24 -19.19 7.56
CA ASN A 261 -14.53 -20.43 7.27
C ASN A 261 -13.36 -20.21 6.30
N LYS A 262 -13.52 -19.37 5.28
CA LYS A 262 -12.42 -18.98 4.36
C LYS A 262 -11.28 -18.25 5.07
N ILE A 263 -11.58 -17.40 6.06
CA ILE A 263 -10.59 -16.71 6.89
C ILE A 263 -9.75 -17.73 7.66
N LYS A 264 -10.39 -18.72 8.31
CA LYS A 264 -9.69 -19.79 9.04
C LYS A 264 -8.82 -20.65 8.12
N LEU A 265 -9.39 -21.11 7.01
CA LEU A 265 -8.65 -21.90 6.01
C LEU A 265 -7.47 -21.12 5.44
N GLY A 266 -7.68 -19.82 5.18
CA GLY A 266 -6.63 -18.95 4.70
C GLY A 266 -5.44 -18.89 5.67
N LEU A 267 -5.69 -18.63 6.96
CA LEU A 267 -4.63 -18.62 7.98
C LEU A 267 -3.83 -19.91 8.02
N LEU A 268 -4.53 -21.06 8.00
CA LEU A 268 -3.87 -22.36 8.03
C LEU A 268 -3.02 -22.58 6.77
N LEU A 269 -3.57 -22.26 5.59
CA LEU A 269 -2.85 -22.36 4.32
C LEU A 269 -1.63 -21.46 4.28
N SER A 270 -1.71 -20.25 4.82
CA SER A 270 -0.58 -19.31 4.79
C SER A 270 0.55 -19.74 5.72
N ILE A 271 0.23 -20.27 6.91
CA ILE A 271 1.22 -20.89 7.80
C ILE A 271 1.84 -22.12 7.12
N PHE A 272 1.02 -22.96 6.50
CA PHE A 272 1.47 -24.17 5.82
C PHE A 272 2.40 -23.87 4.64
N ILE A 273 2.07 -22.85 3.83
CA ILE A 273 2.91 -22.41 2.72
C ILE A 273 4.25 -21.88 3.23
N ASN A 274 4.26 -21.10 4.32
CA ASN A 274 5.53 -20.66 4.93
C ASN A 274 6.38 -21.83 5.42
N ILE A 275 5.77 -22.86 6.01
CA ILE A 275 6.47 -24.09 6.42
C ILE A 275 7.08 -24.77 5.18
N ILE A 276 6.31 -24.93 4.10
CA ILE A 276 6.82 -25.53 2.86
C ILE A 276 7.98 -24.72 2.29
N ILE A 277 7.86 -23.40 2.19
CA ILE A 277 8.91 -22.53 1.66
C ILE A 277 10.18 -22.65 2.50
N ASN A 278 10.07 -22.65 3.83
CA ASN A 278 11.21 -22.84 4.72
C ASN A 278 11.85 -24.22 4.56
N LEU A 279 11.06 -25.29 4.38
CA LEU A 279 11.58 -26.62 4.09
C LEU A 279 12.34 -26.66 2.77
N VAL A 280 11.83 -26.00 1.73
CA VAL A 280 12.50 -25.89 0.43
C VAL A 280 13.84 -25.15 0.59
N TYR A 281 13.88 -24.05 1.37
CA TYR A 281 15.15 -23.36 1.68
C TYR A 281 16.17 -24.24 2.39
N ILE A 282 15.73 -25.09 3.33
CA ILE A 282 16.61 -26.04 4.03
C ILE A 282 17.11 -27.13 3.09
N ILE A 283 16.22 -27.74 2.29
CA ILE A 283 16.58 -28.84 1.38
C ILE A 283 17.58 -28.39 0.31
N PHE A 284 17.40 -27.19 -0.23
CA PHE A 284 18.23 -26.65 -1.30
C PHE A 284 19.26 -25.62 -0.82
N GLU A 285 19.60 -25.64 0.48
CA GLU A 285 20.49 -24.65 1.08
C GLU A 285 21.84 -24.52 0.33
N LYS A 286 22.38 -25.66 -0.11
CA LYS A 286 23.68 -25.72 -0.81
C LYS A 286 23.62 -25.25 -2.27
N HIS A 287 22.42 -24.99 -2.79
CA HIS A 287 22.18 -24.64 -4.19
C HIS A 287 21.80 -23.17 -4.40
N PHE A 288 21.52 -22.41 -3.33
CA PHE A 288 21.23 -20.99 -3.43
C PHE A 288 22.47 -20.16 -3.06
N TYR A 289 22.76 -19.11 -3.84
CA TYR A 289 23.91 -18.22 -3.61
C TYR A 289 23.74 -17.34 -2.38
N ASN A 290 22.54 -16.81 -2.18
CA ASN A 290 22.16 -16.03 -1.01
C ASN A 290 20.89 -16.62 -0.41
N ILE A 291 20.97 -17.07 0.83
CA ILE A 291 19.79 -17.49 1.59
C ILE A 291 19.64 -16.55 2.77
N THR A 292 18.64 -15.68 2.70
CA THR A 292 18.15 -15.05 3.92
C THR A 292 17.06 -15.95 4.48
N ILE A 293 17.41 -16.86 5.40
CA ILE A 293 16.41 -17.60 6.17
C ILE A 293 15.72 -16.59 7.08
N LYS A 294 14.68 -15.93 6.57
CA LYS A 294 13.82 -15.05 7.35
C LYS A 294 12.69 -15.90 7.91
N ILE A 295 12.80 -16.27 9.19
CA ILE A 295 11.64 -16.75 9.94
C ILE A 295 10.72 -15.54 10.14
N ASN A 296 9.93 -15.21 9.12
CA ASN A 296 8.92 -14.16 9.18
C ASN A 296 7.73 -14.69 9.97
N PHE A 297 7.78 -14.56 11.31
CA PHE A 297 6.56 -14.54 12.10
C PHE A 297 5.79 -13.28 11.72
N ASN A 298 4.87 -13.41 10.78
CA ASN A 298 4.14 -12.27 10.26
C ASN A 298 3.04 -11.87 11.26
N LEU A 299 3.42 -11.19 12.35
CA LEU A 299 2.49 -10.74 13.39
C LEU A 299 1.41 -9.81 12.83
N GLU A 300 1.76 -9.00 11.83
CA GLU A 300 0.85 -8.14 11.08
C GLU A 300 -0.31 -8.96 10.47
N LEU A 301 0.00 -10.17 9.98
CA LEU A 301 -0.99 -11.12 9.49
C LEU A 301 -2.03 -11.47 10.54
N LEU A 302 -1.55 -11.94 11.69
CA LEU A 302 -2.42 -12.43 12.76
C LEU A 302 -3.34 -11.30 13.25
N VAL A 303 -2.79 -10.10 13.44
CA VAL A 303 -3.56 -8.92 13.84
C VAL A 303 -4.67 -8.61 12.84
N TYR A 304 -4.35 -8.61 11.54
CA TYR A 304 -5.33 -8.34 10.50
C TYR A 304 -6.43 -9.40 10.41
N PHE A 305 -6.06 -10.69 10.43
CA PHE A 305 -7.03 -11.77 10.34
C PHE A 305 -7.93 -11.81 11.58
N LEU A 306 -7.39 -11.50 12.76
CA LEU A 306 -8.18 -11.29 13.96
C LEU A 306 -9.15 -10.11 13.78
N PHE A 307 -8.68 -8.99 13.24
CA PHE A 307 -9.51 -7.83 12.98
C PHE A 307 -10.69 -8.13 12.03
N ILE A 308 -10.44 -8.77 10.88
CA ILE A 308 -11.52 -9.18 9.97
C ILE A 308 -12.44 -10.20 10.65
N SER A 309 -11.89 -11.19 11.35
CA SER A 309 -12.68 -12.20 12.08
C SER A 309 -13.60 -11.54 13.10
N LEU A 310 -13.12 -10.53 13.83
CA LEU A 310 -13.91 -9.75 14.79
C LEU A 310 -15.03 -8.99 14.09
N ILE A 311 -14.77 -8.32 12.96
CA ILE A 311 -15.82 -7.65 12.18
C ILE A 311 -16.89 -8.64 11.74
N VAL A 312 -16.49 -9.79 11.18
CA VAL A 312 -17.43 -10.82 10.70
C VAL A 312 -18.26 -11.37 11.85
N GLN A 313 -17.65 -11.69 12.98
CA GLN A 313 -18.35 -12.19 14.17
C GLN A 313 -19.29 -11.14 14.75
N TYR A 314 -18.88 -9.88 14.80
CA TYR A 314 -19.71 -8.78 15.25
C TYR A 314 -20.96 -8.65 14.37
N LEU A 315 -20.80 -8.67 13.04
CA LEU A 315 -21.93 -8.57 12.11
C LEU A 315 -22.91 -9.75 12.24
N ILE A 316 -22.40 -10.97 12.48
CA ILE A 316 -23.23 -12.15 12.73
C ILE A 316 -24.03 -11.97 14.04
N LYS A 317 -23.35 -11.66 15.16
CA LYS A 317 -24.01 -11.49 16.48
C LYS A 317 -25.06 -10.39 16.49
N VAL A 318 -24.75 -9.25 15.88
CA VAL A 318 -25.67 -8.12 15.78
C VAL A 318 -26.97 -8.48 15.07
N LYS A 319 -26.90 -9.46 14.16
CA LYS A 319 -28.04 -9.96 13.41
C LYS A 319 -28.79 -11.05 14.20
N GLU A 320 -28.10 -11.96 14.87
CA GLU A 320 -28.70 -12.93 15.81
C GLU A 320 -29.56 -12.19 16.86
N ILE A 321 -29.01 -11.15 17.50
CA ILE A 321 -29.73 -10.32 18.47
C ILE A 321 -30.96 -9.63 17.86
N LYS A 322 -30.86 -9.18 16.60
CA LYS A 322 -32.00 -8.54 15.90
C LYS A 322 -33.12 -9.54 15.63
N ASP A 323 -32.78 -10.77 15.28
CA ASP A 323 -33.77 -11.82 15.01
C ASP A 323 -34.38 -12.34 16.32
N GLU A 324 -33.60 -12.50 17.39
CA GLU A 324 -34.10 -12.80 18.75
C GLU A 324 -35.11 -11.75 19.21
N ASN A 325 -34.76 -10.46 19.13
CA ASN A 325 -35.67 -9.38 19.54
C ASN A 325 -36.98 -9.33 18.73
N LYS A 326 -36.97 -9.81 17.48
CA LYS A 326 -38.19 -9.93 16.66
C LYS A 326 -39.05 -11.15 17.01
N MET A 327 -38.51 -12.14 17.73
CA MET A 327 -39.32 -13.26 18.21
C MET A 327 -40.09 -12.92 19.49
N PHE A 328 -39.65 -11.88 20.22
CA PHE A 328 -40.27 -11.43 21.48
C PHE A 328 -41.23 -10.25 21.33
N ILE A 329 -41.32 -9.63 20.14
CA ILE A 329 -42.29 -8.57 19.76
C ILE A 329 -43.23 -9.17 18.74
#